data_AF-A0A3D4CQ57-F1
#
_entry.id   AF-A0A3D4CQ57-F1
#
_cell.length_a   1.000
_cell.length_b   1.000
_cell.length_c   1.000
_cell.angle_alpha   90.00
_cell.angle_beta   90.00
_cell.angle_gamma   90.00
#
_symmetry.space_group_name_H-M   'P 1'
#
loop_
_entity.id
_entity.type
_entity.pdbx_description
1 polymer ?
#
loop_
_entity_poly.entity_id
_entity_poly.type
_entity_poly.pdbx_seq_one_letter_code
_entity_poly.pdbx_strand_id
1 'polypeptide(L)'
;VPDALKTEKESLPSRLSALMDEASEWDEMVVPELTVLFEEQLSCVRETVHEARNGSEDSGSSHLFISQEEGPIWYGALNQARIALESHYKFGPSQEVAEVESFPAPKRAAFIRSQFYSALQSVLLDHVME
;
A
#
# COMPACT_ATOMS: atom_id res chain seq x y z
N VAL A 1 9.79 1.89 7.19
CA VAL A 1 8.78 2.41 6.24
C VAL A 1 7.48 2.57 7.01
N PRO A 2 6.74 3.68 6.88
CA PRO A 2 5.42 3.81 7.51
C PRO A 2 4.56 2.61 7.12
N ASP A 3 4.03 1.91 8.11
CA ASP A 3 3.17 0.74 7.95
C ASP A 3 1.72 1.21 8.09
N ALA A 4 0.85 0.89 7.12
CA ALA A 4 -0.55 1.32 7.10
C ALA A 4 -1.34 0.82 8.32
N LEU A 5 -0.91 -0.28 8.92
CA LEU A 5 -1.49 -0.82 10.15
C LEU A 5 -0.92 -0.18 11.42
N LYS A 6 0.20 0.57 11.33
CA LYS A 6 0.93 1.12 12.48
C LYS A 6 1.26 2.61 12.35
N THR A 7 0.61 3.33 11.43
CA THR A 7 0.87 4.75 11.23
C THR A 7 0.03 5.58 12.21
N GLU A 8 0.68 6.11 13.25
CA GLU A 8 0.08 6.88 14.37
C GLU A 8 -0.93 6.09 15.24
N LYS A 9 -1.60 6.77 16.19
CA LYS A 9 -2.37 6.16 17.30
C LYS A 9 -3.48 5.17 16.86
N GLU A 10 -3.92 5.21 15.59
CA GLU A 10 -5.09 4.49 15.07
C GLU A 10 -4.82 3.90 13.68
N SER A 11 -5.32 2.69 13.42
CA SER A 11 -5.12 1.94 12.17
C SER A 11 -5.92 2.54 11.00
N LEU A 12 -5.57 2.20 9.75
CA LEU A 12 -6.32 2.66 8.58
C LEU A 12 -7.82 2.29 8.62
N PRO A 13 -8.23 1.06 8.97
CA PRO A 13 -9.66 0.73 9.13
C PRO A 13 -10.39 1.64 10.12
N SER A 14 -9.82 1.88 11.31
CA SER A 14 -10.41 2.76 12.33
C SER A 14 -10.54 4.21 11.83
N ARG A 15 -9.55 4.69 11.09
CA ARG A 15 -9.57 6.05 10.52
C ARG A 15 -10.63 6.21 9.42
N LEU A 16 -10.96 5.13 8.69
CA LEU A 16 -12.07 5.14 7.74
C LEU A 16 -13.42 5.13 8.47
N SER A 17 -13.53 4.37 9.57
CA SER A 17 -14.72 4.37 10.42
C SER A 17 -15.08 5.74 10.97
N ALA A 18 -14.07 6.50 11.41
CA ALA A 18 -14.25 7.85 11.92
C ALA A 18 -14.85 8.86 10.90
N LEU A 19 -14.96 8.48 9.62
CA LEU A 19 -15.62 9.29 8.59
C LEU A 19 -17.10 8.95 8.41
N MET A 20 -17.58 7.86 9.01
CA MET A 20 -18.95 7.35 8.91
C MET A 20 -19.81 7.85 10.08
N ASP A 21 -21.13 7.80 9.91
CA ASP A 21 -22.09 8.17 10.95
C ASP A 21 -22.03 7.18 12.13
N GLU A 22 -22.21 7.68 13.37
CA GLU A 22 -22.18 6.86 14.59
C GLU A 22 -23.27 5.77 14.60
N ALA A 23 -24.35 5.96 13.84
CA ALA A 23 -25.42 4.98 13.69
C ALA A 23 -25.12 3.86 12.67
N SER A 24 -23.97 3.87 12.00
CA SER A 24 -23.71 3.02 10.82
C SER A 24 -23.21 1.59 11.09
N GLU A 25 -23.15 1.15 12.36
CA GLU A 25 -22.59 -0.16 12.79
C GLU A 25 -21.20 -0.47 12.19
N TRP A 26 -20.50 0.55 11.70
CA TRP A 26 -19.30 0.39 10.88
C TRP A 26 -18.14 -0.20 11.67
N ASP A 27 -17.99 0.20 12.93
CA ASP A 27 -17.00 -0.36 13.85
C ASP A 27 -17.22 -1.85 14.13
N GLU A 28 -18.48 -2.30 14.12
CA GLU A 28 -18.84 -3.69 14.46
C GLU A 28 -18.79 -4.60 13.23
N MET A 29 -19.18 -4.11 12.06
CA MET A 29 -19.34 -4.92 10.86
C MET A 29 -18.22 -4.76 9.84
N VAL A 30 -17.73 -3.52 9.62
CA VAL A 30 -16.85 -3.22 8.48
C VAL A 30 -15.38 -3.13 8.90
N VAL A 31 -15.09 -2.53 10.05
CA VAL A 31 -13.71 -2.44 10.57
C VAL A 31 -13.05 -3.82 10.72
N PRO A 32 -13.72 -4.86 11.25
CA PRO A 32 -13.11 -6.18 11.37
C PRO A 32 -12.82 -6.80 10.00
N GLU A 33 -13.75 -6.71 9.05
CA GLU A 33 -13.58 -7.23 7.69
C GLU A 33 -12.42 -6.54 6.97
N LEU A 34 -12.33 -5.21 7.05
CA LEU A 34 -11.23 -4.44 6.47
C LEU A 34 -9.89 -4.79 7.14
N THR A 35 -9.87 -5.05 8.44
CA THR A 35 -8.66 -5.44 9.15
C THR A 35 -8.15 -6.79 8.62
N VAL A 36 -9.02 -7.80 8.52
CA VAL A 36 -8.68 -9.12 7.98
C VAL A 36 -8.18 -8.99 6.53
N LEU A 37 -8.93 -8.29 5.68
CA LEU A 37 -8.56 -8.07 4.29
C LEU A 37 -7.19 -7.39 4.17
N PHE A 38 -6.91 -6.40 5.00
CA PHE A 38 -5.64 -5.67 4.96
C PHE A 38 -4.47 -6.53 5.42
N GLU A 39 -4.66 -7.35 6.45
CA GLU A 39 -3.64 -8.28 6.94
C GLU A 39 -3.33 -9.37 5.91
N GLU A 40 -4.35 -9.94 5.26
CA GLU A 40 -4.18 -10.91 4.17
C GLU A 40 -3.38 -10.33 3.01
N GLN A 41 -3.72 -9.11 2.59
CA GLN A 41 -3.00 -8.39 1.54
C GLN A 41 -1.52 -8.17 1.88
N LEU A 42 -1.22 -7.80 3.13
CA LEU A 42 0.16 -7.62 3.58
C LEU A 42 0.92 -8.94 3.75
N SER A 43 0.25 -10.03 4.15
CA SER A 43 0.87 -11.35 4.27
C SER A 43 1.29 -11.88 2.90
N CYS A 44 0.38 -11.85 1.92
CA CYS A 44 0.65 -12.26 0.55
C CYS A 44 1.88 -11.53 -0.02
N VAL A 45 1.90 -10.19 0.01
CA VAL A 45 3.05 -9.41 -0.50
C VAL A 45 4.35 -9.77 0.24
N ARG A 46 4.30 -9.98 1.55
CA ARG A 46 5.47 -10.35 2.35
C ARG A 46 6.01 -11.71 1.95
N GLU A 47 5.15 -12.70 1.79
CA GLU A 47 5.49 -14.06 1.39
C GLU A 47 6.12 -14.06 0.00
N THR A 48 5.46 -13.46 -1.00
CA THR A 48 5.98 -13.37 -2.37
C THR A 48 7.35 -12.69 -2.42
N VAL A 49 7.54 -11.58 -1.68
CA VAL A 49 8.84 -10.88 -1.64
C VAL A 49 9.91 -11.72 -0.93
N HIS A 50 9.54 -12.47 0.11
CA HIS A 50 10.46 -13.35 0.83
C HIS A 50 10.90 -14.52 -0.04
N GLU A 51 9.97 -15.16 -0.75
CA GLU A 51 10.26 -16.22 -1.72
C GLU A 51 11.15 -15.74 -2.84
N ALA A 52 10.86 -14.58 -3.44
CA ALA A 52 11.69 -13.99 -4.49
C ALA A 52 13.13 -13.73 -4.03
N ARG A 53 13.34 -13.34 -2.77
CA ARG A 53 14.67 -13.10 -2.19
C ARG A 53 15.46 -14.38 -1.91
N ASN A 54 14.77 -15.46 -1.53
CA ASN A 54 15.42 -16.70 -1.10
C ASN A 54 15.53 -17.73 -2.24
N GLY A 55 14.69 -17.64 -3.27
CA GLY A 55 14.72 -18.53 -4.44
C GLY A 55 15.87 -18.25 -5.42
N SER A 56 16.66 -17.20 -5.20
CA SER A 56 17.74 -16.75 -6.09
C SER A 56 19.12 -17.38 -5.83
N GLU A 57 19.20 -18.48 -5.08
CA GLU A 57 20.50 -19.10 -4.76
C GLU A 57 21.22 -19.69 -6.00
N ASP A 58 20.49 -20.02 -7.09
CA ASP A 58 21.06 -20.70 -8.27
C ASP A 58 21.13 -19.87 -9.56
N SER A 59 20.56 -18.66 -9.59
CA SER A 59 20.59 -17.78 -10.77
C SER A 59 20.53 -16.34 -10.29
N GLY A 60 21.57 -15.55 -10.60
CA GLY A 60 21.82 -14.21 -10.02
C GLY A 60 20.77 -13.11 -10.28
N SER A 61 19.52 -13.47 -10.56
CA SER A 61 18.37 -12.57 -10.67
C SER A 61 17.19 -13.08 -9.86
N SER A 62 16.84 -12.37 -8.78
CA SER A 62 15.59 -12.55 -8.05
C SER A 62 14.43 -11.98 -8.88
N HIS A 63 13.45 -12.81 -9.21
CA HIS A 63 12.25 -12.39 -9.92
C HIS A 63 11.05 -12.41 -8.97
N LEU A 64 10.17 -11.42 -9.10
CA LEU A 64 8.90 -11.36 -8.40
C LEU A 64 7.79 -11.68 -9.39
N PHE A 65 7.00 -12.71 -9.10
CA PHE A 65 5.86 -13.11 -9.91
C PHE A 65 4.57 -12.74 -9.17
N ILE A 66 3.62 -12.16 -9.90
CA ILE A 66 2.28 -11.85 -9.41
C ILE A 66 1.31 -12.51 -10.39
N SER A 67 0.56 -13.49 -9.90
CA SER A 67 -0.46 -14.15 -10.70
C SER A 67 -1.72 -13.29 -10.83
N GLN A 68 -2.60 -13.65 -11.77
CA GLN A 68 -3.89 -13.00 -11.96
C GLN A 68 -4.76 -13.05 -10.69
N GLU A 69 -4.74 -14.18 -9.97
CA GLU A 69 -5.46 -14.37 -8.70
C GLU A 69 -4.94 -13.44 -7.60
N GLU A 70 -3.63 -13.16 -7.59
CA GLU A 70 -2.98 -12.27 -6.63
C GLU A 70 -3.09 -10.78 -7.02
N GLY A 71 -3.46 -10.47 -8.26
CA GLY A 71 -3.56 -9.10 -8.79
C GLY A 71 -4.38 -8.15 -7.90
N PRO A 72 -5.64 -8.48 -7.56
CA PRO A 72 -6.45 -7.66 -6.66
C PRO A 72 -5.83 -7.49 -5.26
N ILE A 73 -5.17 -8.52 -4.75
CA ILE A 73 -4.53 -8.52 -3.42
C ILE A 73 -3.36 -7.53 -3.41
N TRP A 74 -2.49 -7.62 -4.41
CA TRP A 74 -1.37 -6.70 -4.61
C TRP A 74 -1.82 -5.26 -4.84
N TYR A 75 -2.87 -5.07 -5.65
CA TYR A 75 -3.43 -3.74 -5.89
C TYR A 75 -3.90 -3.08 -4.59
N GLY A 76 -4.60 -3.84 -3.75
CA GLY A 76 -5.06 -3.42 -2.42
C GLY A 76 -3.91 -3.06 -1.48
N ALA A 77 -2.90 -3.93 -1.38
CA ALA A 77 -1.72 -3.70 -0.54
C ALA A 77 -0.97 -2.42 -0.93
N LEU A 78 -0.76 -2.19 -2.23
CA LEU A 78 -0.12 -0.98 -2.74
C LEU A 78 -0.96 0.27 -2.47
N ASN A 79 -2.29 0.15 -2.55
CA ASN A 79 -3.20 1.24 -2.22
C ASN A 79 -3.10 1.63 -0.73
N GLN A 80 -3.12 0.63 0.15
CA GLN A 80 -2.95 0.84 1.59
C GLN A 80 -1.63 1.56 1.89
N ALA A 81 -0.52 1.11 1.27
CA ALA A 81 0.79 1.74 1.45
C ALA A 81 0.79 3.20 0.99
N ARG A 82 0.17 3.52 -0.14
CA ARG A 82 0.04 4.90 -0.63
C ARG A 82 -0.78 5.77 0.31
N ILE A 83 -1.92 5.28 0.79
CA ILE A 83 -2.77 6.00 1.75
C ILE A 83 -1.99 6.28 3.04
N ALA A 84 -1.23 5.32 3.54
CA ALA A 84 -0.40 5.51 4.73
C ALA A 84 0.69 6.57 4.53
N LEU A 85 1.38 6.54 3.38
CA LEU A 85 2.38 7.54 3.04
C LEU A 85 1.78 8.95 2.90
N GLU A 86 0.65 9.09 2.20
CA GLU A 86 -0.06 10.37 2.08
C GLU A 86 -0.54 10.86 3.44
N SER A 87 -1.08 9.97 4.27
CA SER A 87 -1.57 10.31 5.60
C SER A 87 -0.48 10.89 6.49
N HIS A 88 0.73 10.34 6.43
CA HIS A 88 1.85 10.74 7.26
C HIS A 88 2.60 11.97 6.70
N TYR A 89 2.85 12.00 5.39
CA TYR A 89 3.70 13.04 4.78
C TYR A 89 2.94 14.20 4.16
N LYS A 90 1.63 14.05 3.93
CA LYS A 90 0.73 15.05 3.34
C LYS A 90 1.36 15.65 2.07
N PHE A 91 1.43 14.88 0.99
CA PHE A 91 2.11 15.35 -0.22
C PHE A 91 1.37 16.53 -0.85
N GLY A 92 0.05 16.60 -0.69
CA GLY A 92 -0.77 17.68 -1.22
C GLY A 92 -1.16 17.46 -2.68
N PRO A 93 -1.98 18.38 -3.25
CA PRO A 93 -2.51 18.23 -4.61
C PRO A 93 -1.51 18.62 -5.71
N SER A 94 -0.49 19.42 -5.40
CA SER A 94 0.50 19.88 -6.37
C SER A 94 1.63 18.86 -6.51
N GLN A 95 1.80 18.40 -7.75
CA GLN A 95 2.78 17.36 -8.13
C GLN A 95 3.88 17.95 -9.02
N GLU A 96 4.14 19.25 -8.91
CA GLU A 96 5.18 19.89 -9.72
C GLU A 96 6.58 19.45 -9.26
N VAL A 97 7.47 19.18 -10.22
CA VAL A 97 8.83 18.68 -9.96
C VAL A 97 9.60 19.59 -9.00
N ALA A 98 9.47 20.92 -9.17
CA ALA A 98 10.15 21.90 -8.33
C ALA A 98 9.74 21.82 -6.85
N GLU A 99 8.48 21.47 -6.57
CA GLU A 99 7.99 21.30 -5.20
C GLU A 99 8.55 20.01 -4.58
N VAL A 100 8.58 18.92 -5.33
CA VAL A 100 9.14 17.63 -4.86
C VAL A 100 10.62 17.76 -4.53
N GLU A 101 11.39 18.52 -5.32
CA GLU A 101 12.81 18.77 -5.04
C GLU A 101 13.02 19.53 -3.73
N SER A 102 12.09 20.42 -3.38
CA SER A 102 12.12 21.19 -2.13
C SER A 102 11.81 20.35 -0.88
N PHE A 103 11.25 19.14 -1.04
CA PHE A 103 10.90 18.29 0.09
C PHE A 103 12.14 17.87 0.90
N PRO A 104 12.03 17.80 2.25
CA PRO A 104 13.01 17.12 3.07
C PRO A 104 13.22 15.68 2.60
N ALA A 105 14.45 15.17 2.72
CA ALA A 105 14.82 13.86 2.16
C ALA A 105 13.87 12.70 2.53
N PRO A 106 13.37 12.58 3.79
CA PRO A 106 12.39 11.53 4.12
C PRO A 106 11.06 11.67 3.38
N LYS A 107 10.54 12.90 3.24
CA LYS A 107 9.30 13.19 2.51
C LYS A 107 9.47 12.94 1.01
N ARG A 108 10.59 13.36 0.44
CA ARG A 108 10.91 13.09 -0.97
C ARG A 108 11.00 11.59 -1.27
N ALA A 109 11.70 10.83 -0.43
CA ALA A 109 11.79 9.37 -0.58
C ALA A 109 10.45 8.67 -0.41
N ALA A 110 9.56 9.19 0.45
CA ALA A 110 8.20 8.71 0.58
C ALA A 110 7.33 9.02 -0.64
N PHE A 111 7.45 10.22 -1.18
CA PHE A 111 6.75 10.62 -2.40
C PHE A 111 7.13 9.72 -3.58
N ILE A 112 8.44 9.50 -3.80
CA ILE A 112 8.94 8.63 -4.87
C ILE A 112 8.38 7.20 -4.73
N ARG A 113 8.36 6.65 -3.51
CA ARG A 113 7.74 5.33 -3.26
C ARG A 113 6.25 5.31 -3.58
N SER A 114 5.52 6.35 -3.17
CA SER A 114 4.09 6.49 -3.49
C SER A 114 3.87 6.49 -5.02
N GLN A 115 4.67 7.23 -5.78
CA GLN A 115 4.61 7.26 -7.25
C GLN A 115 4.93 5.90 -7.86
N PHE A 116 5.98 5.22 -7.37
CA PHE A 116 6.31 3.86 -7.79
C PHE A 116 5.15 2.88 -7.57
N TYR A 117 4.52 2.92 -6.39
CA TYR A 117 3.34 2.10 -6.10
C TYR A 117 2.17 2.44 -7.04
N SER A 118 1.98 3.72 -7.42
CA SER A 118 1.00 4.13 -8.44
C SER A 118 1.24 3.42 -9.76
N ALA A 119 2.48 3.47 -10.24
CA ALA A 119 2.83 2.94 -11.55
C ALA A 119 2.64 1.43 -11.57
N LEU A 120 3.02 0.73 -10.50
CA LEU A 120 2.78 -0.69 -10.38
C LEU A 120 1.29 -1.03 -10.33
N GLN A 121 0.47 -0.24 -9.61
CA GLN A 121 -0.99 -0.41 -9.62
C GLN A 121 -1.59 -0.25 -11.02
N SER A 122 -1.12 0.71 -11.82
CA SER A 122 -1.54 0.83 -13.23
C SER A 122 -1.19 -0.41 -14.04
N VAL A 123 0.05 -0.93 -13.90
CA VAL A 123 0.46 -2.17 -14.58
C VAL A 123 -0.40 -3.37 -14.17
N LEU A 124 -0.75 -3.49 -12.88
CA LEU A 124 -1.62 -4.57 -12.41
C LEU A 124 -3.03 -4.49 -13.03
N LEU A 125 -3.60 -3.29 -13.09
CA LEU A 125 -4.90 -3.07 -13.72
C LEU A 125 -4.87 -3.42 -15.21
N ASP A 126 -3.87 -2.91 -15.94
CA ASP A 126 -3.83 -2.99 -17.39
C ASP A 126 -3.40 -4.39 -17.91
N HIS A 127 -2.72 -5.19 -17.09
CA HIS A 127 -2.05 -6.41 -17.57
C HIS A 127 -2.22 -7.66 -16.71
N VAL A 128 -2.73 -7.55 -15.49
CA VAL A 128 -2.88 -8.70 -14.58
C VAL A 128 -4.33 -8.97 -14.22
N MET A 129 -5.14 -7.92 -14.08
CA MET A 129 -6.52 -8.00 -13.58
C MET A 129 -7.59 -8.02 -14.69
N GLU A 130 -7.21 -8.09 -15.96
CA GLU A 130 -8.12 -8.22 -17.11
C GLU A 130 -8.52 -9.67 -17.42
#